data_AF-A0A0B1TF78-F1
#
_entry.id   AF-A0A0B1TF78-F1
#
_cell.length_a   1.000
_cell.length_b   1.000
_cell.length_c   1.000
_cell.angle_alpha   90.00
_cell.angle_beta   90.00
_cell.angle_gamma   90.00
#
_symmetry.space_group_name_H-M   'P 1'
#
loop_
_entity.id
_entity.type
_entity.pdbx_description
1 polymer ?
#
loop_
_entity_poly.entity_id
_entity_poly.type
_entity_poly.pdbx_seq_one_letter_code
_entity_poly.pdbx_strand_id
1 'polypeptide(L)'
;MSAEYCDNCWHDRQSQKRRINVALAMMTRSKLIVLDEPTKSVDPIARRDIWNLIRTTRLNDRALLFASSSIEECEMLGTRYGVLADGRFVSTGPIDALMGQ
;
A
#
# COMPACT_ATOMS: atom_id res chain seq x y z
N MET A 1 -11.91 -11.59 31.49
CA MET A 1 -11.87 -11.40 30.02
C MET A 1 -11.24 -10.05 29.76
N SER A 2 -9.91 -10.06 29.63
CA SER A 2 -9.04 -8.88 29.64
C SER A 2 -9.12 -8.08 28.33
N ALA A 3 -8.87 -6.77 28.41
CA ALA A 3 -8.87 -5.81 27.30
C ALA A 3 -8.06 -6.26 26.07
N GLU A 4 -7.02 -7.07 26.28
CA GLU A 4 -6.14 -7.67 25.27
C GLU A 4 -6.89 -8.47 24.19
N TYR A 5 -8.01 -9.14 24.54
CA TYR A 5 -8.82 -9.87 23.55
C TYR A 5 -9.62 -8.93 22.64
N CYS A 6 -10.13 -7.83 23.21
CA CYS A 6 -10.83 -6.81 22.41
C CYS A 6 -9.87 -6.12 21.44
N ASP A 7 -8.66 -5.79 21.88
CA ASP A 7 -7.65 -5.14 21.04
C ASP A 7 -7.29 -5.97 19.80
N ASN A 8 -7.17 -7.29 19.96
CA ASN A 8 -6.94 -8.21 18.83
C ASN A 8 -8.14 -8.26 17.86
N CYS A 9 -9.38 -8.31 18.37
CA CYS A 9 -10.58 -8.29 17.52
C CYS A 9 -10.78 -6.98 16.73
N TRP A 10 -10.24 -5.86 17.23
CA TRP A 10 -10.29 -4.57 16.52
C TRP A 10 -9.24 -4.50 15.42
N HIS A 11 -8.00 -4.92 15.68
CA HIS A 11 -6.94 -4.96 14.67
C HIS A 11 -7.33 -5.84 13.48
N ASP A 12 -7.88 -7.01 13.75
CA ASP A 12 -8.26 -7.97 12.71
C ASP A 12 -9.38 -7.41 11.81
N ARG A 13 -10.37 -6.70 12.39
CA ARG A 13 -11.41 -6.01 11.60
C ARG A 13 -10.86 -4.92 10.71
N GLN A 14 -9.84 -4.19 11.13
CA GLN A 14 -9.23 -3.14 10.32
C GLN A 14 -8.41 -3.74 9.17
N SER A 15 -7.65 -4.81 9.42
CA SER A 15 -6.95 -5.58 8.38
C SER A 15 -7.94 -6.06 7.30
N GLN A 16 -9.05 -6.69 7.70
CA GLN A 16 -10.06 -7.19 6.77
C GLN A 16 -10.73 -6.08 5.94
N LYS A 17 -11.09 -4.94 6.55
CA LYS A 17 -11.64 -3.78 5.82
C LYS A 17 -10.66 -3.26 4.77
N ARG A 18 -9.37 -3.18 5.09
CA ARG A 18 -8.34 -2.70 4.17
C ARG A 18 -8.20 -3.65 2.97
N ARG A 19 -8.17 -4.96 3.22
CA ARG A 19 -8.15 -5.99 2.17
C ARG A 19 -9.33 -5.87 1.22
N ILE A 20 -10.54 -5.72 1.75
CA ILE A 20 -11.76 -5.56 0.92
C ILE A 20 -11.68 -4.28 0.08
N ASN A 21 -11.28 -3.16 0.67
CA ASN A 21 -11.18 -1.89 -0.05
C ASN A 21 -10.15 -1.95 -1.19
N VAL A 22 -9.00 -2.59 -0.97
CA VAL A 22 -7.99 -2.78 -2.01
C VAL A 22 -8.52 -3.70 -3.11
N ALA A 23 -9.16 -4.82 -2.75
CA ALA A 23 -9.76 -5.73 -3.73
C ALA A 23 -10.79 -5.02 -4.61
N LEU A 24 -11.68 -4.21 -4.01
CA LEU A 24 -12.66 -3.40 -4.73
C LEU A 24 -11.98 -2.42 -5.70
N ALA A 25 -10.92 -1.73 -5.26
CA ALA A 25 -10.17 -0.82 -6.13
C ALA A 25 -9.55 -1.57 -7.34
N MET A 26 -9.02 -2.77 -7.13
CA MET A 26 -8.45 -3.61 -8.18
C MET A 26 -9.50 -4.10 -9.18
N MET A 27 -10.72 -4.39 -8.74
CA MET A 27 -11.82 -4.85 -9.61
C MET A 27 -12.36 -3.78 -10.58
N THR A 28 -12.09 -2.50 -10.31
CA THR A 28 -12.48 -1.41 -11.22
C THR A 28 -11.75 -1.53 -12.57
N ARG A 29 -12.30 -0.96 -13.64
CA ARG A 29 -11.62 -0.88 -14.96
C ARG A 29 -10.93 0.46 -15.20
N SER A 30 -10.52 1.16 -14.14
CA SER A 30 -9.90 2.49 -14.26
C SER A 30 -8.48 2.41 -14.84
N LYS A 31 -8.07 3.40 -15.63
CA LYS A 31 -6.68 3.50 -16.11
C LYS A 31 -5.68 3.87 -14.99
N LEU A 32 -6.17 4.49 -13.93
CA LEU A 32 -5.40 4.89 -12.74
C LEU A 32 -6.12 4.40 -11.48
N ILE A 33 -5.37 3.78 -10.58
CA ILE A 33 -5.79 3.48 -9.22
C ILE A 33 -4.91 4.29 -8.26
N VAL A 34 -5.54 4.90 -7.25
CA VAL A 34 -4.84 5.61 -6.18
C VAL A 34 -5.14 4.93 -4.85
N LEU A 35 -4.10 4.59 -4.09
CA LEU A 35 -4.22 3.96 -2.77
C LEU A 35 -3.44 4.75 -1.72
N ASP A 36 -4.08 5.05 -0.60
CA ASP A 36 -3.43 5.67 0.55
C ASP A 36 -3.16 4.63 1.64
N GLU A 37 -1.89 4.37 1.91
CA GLU A 37 -1.40 3.43 2.92
C GLU A 37 -1.99 2.01 2.79
N PRO A 38 -1.88 1.35 1.62
CA PRO A 38 -2.69 0.20 1.24
C PRO A 38 -2.56 -1.01 2.17
N THR A 39 -1.44 -1.17 2.87
CA THR A 39 -1.22 -2.30 3.80
C THR A 39 -0.98 -1.88 5.24
N LYS A 40 -1.20 -0.60 5.58
CA LYS A 40 -1.09 -0.11 6.96
C LYS A 40 -2.10 -0.84 7.86
N SER A 41 -1.59 -1.34 8.99
CA SER A 41 -2.36 -2.13 9.97
C SER A 41 -2.92 -3.45 9.43
N VAL A 42 -2.38 -3.96 8.32
CA VAL A 42 -2.62 -5.32 7.83
C VAL A 42 -1.55 -6.23 8.41
N ASP A 43 -1.92 -7.46 8.77
CA ASP A 43 -0.99 -8.44 9.28
C ASP A 43 0.09 -8.80 8.22
N PRO A 44 1.31 -9.18 8.63
CA PRO A 44 2.42 -9.40 7.70
C PRO A 44 2.16 -10.46 6.61
N ILE A 45 1.31 -11.46 6.90
CA ILE A 45 0.98 -12.53 5.97
C ILE A 45 0.01 -12.00 4.92
N ALA A 46 -1.12 -11.41 5.31
CA ALA A 46 -2.09 -10.86 4.38
C ALA A 46 -1.56 -9.66 3.59
N ARG A 47 -0.59 -8.92 4.14
CA ARG A 47 0.16 -7.88 3.40
C ARG A 47 0.77 -8.43 2.12
N ARG A 48 1.39 -9.62 2.17
CA ARG A 48 1.97 -10.28 0.98
C ARG A 48 0.91 -10.66 -0.04
N ASP A 49 -0.27 -11.09 0.40
CA ASP A 49 -1.39 -11.37 -0.49
C ASP A 49 -1.84 -10.11 -1.23
N ILE A 50 -1.95 -8.97 -0.53
CA ILE A 50 -2.27 -7.67 -1.13
C ILE A 50 -1.20 -7.30 -2.16
N TRP A 51 0.08 -7.43 -1.83
CA TRP A 51 1.16 -7.10 -2.76
C TRP A 51 1.11 -7.96 -4.01
N ASN A 52 0.86 -9.26 -3.88
CA ASN A 52 0.70 -10.15 -5.01
C ASN A 52 -0.49 -9.75 -5.89
N LEU A 53 -1.63 -9.41 -5.30
CA LEU A 53 -2.81 -8.92 -6.03
C LEU A 53 -2.52 -7.63 -6.82
N ILE A 54 -1.79 -6.70 -6.21
CA ILE A 54 -1.40 -5.45 -6.87
C ILE A 54 -0.45 -5.73 -8.04
N ARG A 55 0.55 -6.60 -7.85
CA ARG A 55 1.53 -6.96 -8.88
C ARG A 55 0.86 -7.64 -10.08
N THR A 56 -0.11 -8.52 -9.87
CA THR A 56 -0.85 -9.15 -10.97
C THR A 56 -1.76 -8.16 -11.69
N THR A 57 -2.38 -7.22 -10.98
CA THR A 57 -3.26 -6.21 -11.58
C THR A 57 -2.49 -5.25 -12.50
N ARG A 58 -1.23 -4.95 -12.19
CA ARG A 58 -0.34 -4.11 -13.00
C ARG A 58 -0.11 -4.65 -14.42
N LEU A 59 -0.28 -5.95 -14.63
CA LEU A 59 -0.16 -6.58 -15.95
C LEU A 59 -1.26 -6.14 -16.94
N ASN A 60 -2.32 -5.47 -16.47
CA ASN A 60 -3.49 -5.08 -17.27
C ASN A 60 -3.43 -3.66 -17.87
N ASP A 61 -2.23 -3.11 -18.12
CA ASP A 61 -2.03 -1.76 -18.68
C ASP A 61 -2.67 -0.62 -17.84
N ARG A 62 -2.54 -0.74 -16.51
CA ARG A 62 -3.08 0.23 -15.53
C ARG A 62 -1.95 0.87 -14.74
N ALA A 63 -2.09 2.16 -14.47
CA ALA A 63 -1.22 2.88 -13.55
C ALA A 63 -1.71 2.73 -12.11
N LEU A 64 -0.77 2.55 -11.19
CA LEU A 64 -1.02 2.57 -9.74
C LEU A 64 -0.18 3.68 -9.13
N LEU A 65 -0.83 4.58 -8.40
CA LEU A 65 -0.20 5.54 -7.51
C LEU A 65 -0.54 5.14 -6.08
N PHE A 66 0.46 5.03 -5.21
CA PHE A 66 0.21 4.79 -3.80
C PHE A 66 1.14 5.60 -2.92
N ALA A 67 0.65 5.92 -1.72
CA ALA A 67 1.45 6.48 -0.64
C ALA A 67 1.67 5.39 0.41
N SER A 68 2.90 5.28 0.92
CA SER A 68 3.24 4.36 1.99
C SER A 68 4.35 4.94 2.85
N SER A 69 4.23 4.78 4.16
CA SER A 69 5.33 5.02 5.10
C SER A 69 6.28 3.83 5.23
N SER A 70 6.02 2.72 4.53
CA SER A 70 6.86 1.52 4.52
C SER A 70 7.79 1.52 3.30
N ILE A 71 9.09 1.64 3.55
CA ILE A 71 10.11 1.52 2.50
C ILE A 71 10.02 0.14 1.82
N GLU A 72 9.81 -0.94 2.59
CA GLU A 72 9.64 -2.30 2.08
C GLU A 72 8.46 -2.39 1.10
N GLU A 73 7.31 -1.79 1.42
CA GLU A 73 6.16 -1.75 0.49
C GLU A 73 6.48 -0.97 -0.78
N CYS A 74 7.15 0.18 -0.63
CA CYS A 74 7.62 0.97 -1.75
C CYS A 74 8.52 0.15 -2.67
N GLU A 75 9.54 -0.53 -2.14
CA GLU A 75 10.44 -1.37 -2.93
C GLU A 75 9.73 -2.53 -3.63
N MET A 76 8.77 -3.17 -2.95
CA MET A 76 8.07 -4.34 -3.47
C MET A 76 7.09 -4.04 -4.60
N LEU A 77 6.49 -2.84 -4.61
CA LEU A 77 5.43 -2.46 -5.56
C LEU A 77 5.83 -1.34 -6.52
N GLY A 78 6.71 -0.44 -6.08
CA GLY A 78 7.10 0.78 -6.74
C GLY A 78 7.98 0.55 -7.97
N THR A 79 8.02 1.56 -8.83
CA THR A 79 8.97 1.64 -9.97
C THR A 79 9.47 3.05 -10.21
N ARG A 80 8.68 4.03 -9.78
CA ARG A 80 9.06 5.43 -9.65
C ARG A 80 8.68 5.86 -8.25
N TYR A 81 9.54 6.66 -7.66
CA TYR A 81 9.40 7.08 -6.28
C TYR A 81 9.42 8.60 -6.21
N GLY A 82 8.72 9.14 -5.23
CA GLY A 82 8.71 10.56 -4.93
C GLY A 82 8.54 10.78 -3.44
N VAL A 83 9.31 11.71 -2.88
CA VAL A 83 9.18 12.14 -1.49
C VAL A 83 8.28 13.36 -1.46
N LEU A 84 7.19 13.28 -0.70
CA LEU A 84 6.24 14.38 -0.50
C LEU A 84 6.48 15.00 0.88
N ALA A 85 6.75 16.30 0.91
CA ALA A 85 6.88 17.09 2.14
C ALA A 85 6.21 18.46 1.95
N ASP A 86 5.51 18.96 2.98
CA ASP A 86 4.79 20.24 2.95
C ASP A 86 3.89 20.43 1.71
N GLY A 87 3.24 19.34 1.27
CA GLY A 87 2.35 19.34 0.11
C GLY A 87 3.05 19.44 -1.25
N ARG A 88 4.38 19.26 -1.30
CA ARG A 88 5.18 19.32 -2.54
C ARG A 88 6.09 18.11 -2.67
N PHE A 89 6.33 17.67 -3.91
CA PHE A 89 7.37 16.69 -4.17
C PHE A 89 8.74 17.35 -4.04
N VAL A 90 9.50 16.96 -3.02
CA VAL A 90 10.84 17.50 -2.77
C VAL A 90 11.92 16.75 -3.54
N SER A 91 11.66 15.48 -3.88
CA SER A 91 12.57 14.66 -4.67
C SER A 91 11.80 13.57 -5.41
N THR A 92 12.26 13.19 -6.59
CA THR A 92 11.70 12.09 -7.38
C THR A 92 12.82 11.34 -8.08
N GLY A 93 12.76 10.01 -8.12
CA GLY A 93 13.84 9.21 -8.68
C GLY A 93 13.70 7.72 -8.43
N PRO A 94 14.74 6.92 -8.73
CA PRO A 94 14.87 5.57 -8.19
C PRO A 94 15.05 5.62 -6.68
N ILE A 95 14.67 4.55 -5.97
CA ILE A 95 14.65 4.53 -4.50
C ILE A 95 16.04 4.78 -3.88
N ASP A 96 17.10 4.27 -4.50
CA ASP A 96 18.48 4.47 -4.06
C ASP A 96 18.89 5.95 -4.05
N ALA A 97 18.38 6.73 -5.02
CA ALA A 97 18.65 8.17 -5.08
C ALA A 97 17.89 8.97 -4.00
N LEU A 98 16.88 8.36 -3.37
CA LEU A 98 16.05 8.97 -2.34
C LEU A 98 16.44 8.56 -0.92
N MET A 99 17.06 7.38 -0.73
CA MET A 99 17.46 6.88 0.59
C MET A 99 18.82 7.41 1.09
N GLY A 100 19.55 8.16 0.25
CA GLY A 100 20.84 8.76 0.59
C GLY A 100 20.82 10.27 0.84
N GLN A 101 19.64 10.87 1.04
CA GLN A 101 19.45 12.30 1.29
C GLN A 101 19.02 12.59 2.73
#